data_AF-A0A529SHI2-F1
#
_entry.id   AF-A0A529SHI2-F1
#
_cell.length_a   1.000
_cell.length_b   1.000
_cell.length_c   1.000
_cell.angle_alpha   90.00
_cell.angle_beta   90.00
_cell.angle_gamma   90.00
#
_symmetry.space_group_name_H-M   'P 1'
#
loop_
_entity.id
_entity.type
_entity.pdbx_description
1 polymer ?
#
loop_
_entity_poly.entity_id
_entity_poly.type
_entity_poly.pdbx_seq_one_letter_code
_entity_poly.pdbx_strand_id
1 'polypeptide(L)'
;VLERHRNEGEALIAKEAVKPDAIRVTHSADMQFVGQTHIINVPLPSSSVSRETLQLLFEKAYFARFKVELPEIRANLVNLNTSVTGVRPQIDLSRLIDPAGRATTLDEALREIRPVWYHGTWLDTPVYAREKLPLDA
;
A
#
# COMPACT_ATOMS: atom_id res chain seq x y z
N VAL A 1 14.22 22.45 1.26
CA VAL A 1 13.74 21.71 0.06
C VAL A 1 12.50 20.90 0.38
N LEU A 2 12.55 19.96 1.32
CA LEU A 2 11.39 19.10 1.68
C LEU A 2 10.15 19.89 2.13
N GLU A 3 10.32 20.95 2.92
CA GLU A 3 9.20 21.85 3.29
C GLU A 3 8.58 22.55 2.07
N ARG A 4 9.39 22.92 1.08
CA ARG A 4 8.87 23.49 -0.16
C ARG A 4 8.05 22.46 -0.93
N HIS A 5 8.53 21.22 -1.06
CA HIS A 5 7.77 20.14 -1.70
C HIS A 5 6.44 19.88 -0.99
N ARG A 6 6.46 19.88 0.36
CA ARG A 6 5.25 19.75 1.16
C ARG A 6 4.25 20.85 0.84
N ASN A 7 4.67 22.11 0.91
CA ASN A 7 3.79 23.26 0.66
C ASN A 7 3.22 23.25 -0.76
N GLU A 8 4.05 22.93 -1.76
CA GLU A 8 3.60 22.79 -3.15
C GLU A 8 2.56 21.67 -3.30
N GLY A 9 2.80 20.50 -2.70
CA GLY A 9 1.88 19.37 -2.74
C GLY A 9 0.57 19.65 -2.00
N GLU A 10 0.61 20.28 -0.83
CA GLU A 10 -0.59 20.69 -0.08
C GLU A 10 -1.43 21.70 -0.88
N ALA A 11 -0.77 22.65 -1.55
CA ALA A 11 -1.44 23.61 -2.43
C ALA A 11 -2.08 22.95 -3.67
N LEU A 12 -1.49 21.87 -4.19
CA LEU A 12 -2.09 21.08 -5.27
C LEU A 12 -3.33 20.33 -4.78
N ILE A 13 -3.25 19.62 -3.65
CA ILE A 13 -4.39 18.93 -3.05
C ILE A 13 -5.54 19.89 -2.73
N ALA A 14 -5.25 21.11 -2.29
CA ALA A 14 -6.27 22.11 -1.98
C ALA A 14 -7.13 22.51 -3.20
N LYS A 15 -6.56 22.42 -4.42
CA LYS A 15 -7.26 22.71 -5.69
C LYS A 15 -8.19 21.59 -6.13
N GLU A 16 -8.05 20.39 -5.56
CA GLU A 16 -8.90 19.26 -5.90
C GLU A 16 -10.35 19.47 -5.40
N ALA A 17 -11.29 18.94 -6.19
CA ALA A 17 -12.71 19.01 -5.88
C ALA A 17 -13.08 18.15 -4.65
N VAL A 18 -12.40 17.02 -4.47
CA VAL A 18 -12.60 16.12 -3.34
C VAL A 18 -11.77 16.59 -2.16
N LYS A 19 -12.43 17.00 -1.07
CA LYS A 19 -11.74 17.36 0.16
C LYS A 19 -11.35 16.09 0.93
N PRO A 20 -10.06 15.90 1.25
CA PRO A 20 -9.61 14.78 2.07
C PRO A 20 -9.98 15.00 3.54
N ASP A 21 -10.16 13.91 4.29
CA ASP A 21 -10.34 13.95 5.74
C ASP A 21 -9.04 14.34 6.46
N ALA A 22 -7.90 13.94 5.88
CA ALA A 22 -6.58 14.26 6.38
C ALA A 22 -5.56 14.35 5.24
N ILE A 23 -4.50 15.12 5.44
CA ILE A 23 -3.33 15.14 4.57
C ILE A 23 -2.21 14.38 5.27
N ARG A 24 -1.65 13.36 4.60
CA ARG A 24 -0.47 12.62 5.06
C ARG A 24 0.72 12.99 4.18
N VAL A 25 1.79 13.45 4.82
CA VAL A 25 3.05 13.79 4.15
C VAL A 25 4.11 12.76 4.52
N THR A 26 4.80 12.21 3.52
CA THR A 26 5.96 11.34 3.74
C THR A 26 7.14 11.83 2.94
N HIS A 27 8.32 11.84 3.55
CA HIS A 27 9.58 12.19 2.90
C HIS A 27 10.44 10.94 2.71
N SER A 28 11.17 10.89 1.61
CA SER A 28 12.19 9.86 1.38
C SER A 28 13.38 10.43 0.63
N ALA A 29 14.52 9.76 0.73
CA ALA A 29 15.71 10.07 -0.04
C ALA A 29 16.12 8.86 -0.87
N ASP A 30 16.48 9.09 -2.13
CA ASP A 30 17.16 8.07 -2.92
C ASP A 30 18.66 8.20 -2.67
N MET A 31 19.28 7.10 -2.26
CA MET A 31 20.64 7.10 -1.78
C MET A 31 21.41 5.89 -2.32
N GLN A 32 22.73 5.99 -2.39
CA GLN A 32 23.63 4.91 -2.80
C GLN A 32 24.97 5.04 -2.06
N PHE A 33 25.78 3.98 -2.03
CA PHE A 33 27.18 4.16 -1.63
C PHE A 33 27.97 4.90 -2.73
N VAL A 34 28.96 5.70 -2.33
CA VAL A 34 29.87 6.34 -3.29
C VAL A 34 30.60 5.27 -4.10
N GLY A 35 30.63 5.42 -5.43
CA GLY A 35 31.23 4.44 -6.34
C GLY A 35 30.31 3.27 -6.73
N GLN A 36 29.12 3.17 -6.14
CA GLN A 36 28.10 2.18 -6.49
C GLN A 36 27.06 2.77 -7.46
N THR A 37 26.43 1.93 -8.28
CA THR A 37 25.29 2.31 -9.15
C THR A 37 23.92 1.97 -8.59
N HIS A 38 23.86 1.22 -7.48
CA HIS A 38 22.61 0.75 -6.90
C HIS A 38 22.03 1.79 -5.95
N ILE A 39 20.88 2.33 -6.33
CA ILE A 39 20.12 3.28 -5.54
C ILE A 39 19.05 2.54 -4.73
N ILE A 40 18.88 2.92 -3.47
CA ILE A 40 17.77 2.49 -2.62
C ILE A 40 17.01 3.70 -2.07
N ASN A 41 15.71 3.53 -1.92
CA ASN A 41 14.85 4.54 -1.29
C ASN A 41 14.88 4.37 0.23
N VAL A 42 15.16 5.47 0.93
CA VAL A 42 15.30 5.54 2.38
C VAL A 42 14.21 6.47 2.94
N PRO A 43 13.30 5.98 3.79
CA PRO A 43 12.29 6.83 4.42
C PRO A 43 12.95 7.81 5.41
N LEU A 44 12.50 9.07 5.39
CA LEU A 44 13.00 10.11 6.29
C LEU A 44 11.98 10.37 7.41
N PRO A 45 12.43 10.53 8.67
CA PRO A 45 11.54 10.77 9.81
C PRO A 45 10.94 12.17 9.83
N SER A 46 11.57 13.13 9.16
CA SER A 46 11.11 14.52 9.09
C SER A 46 11.76 15.25 7.90
N SER A 47 11.37 16.50 7.69
CA SER A 47 11.99 17.41 6.71
C SER A 47 13.34 17.97 7.15
N SER A 48 13.72 17.77 8.42
CA SER A 48 14.98 18.23 9.01
C SER A 48 15.77 17.04 9.52
N VAL A 49 16.68 16.54 8.69
CA VAL A 49 17.54 15.39 8.98
C VAL A 49 19.00 15.80 8.92
N SER A 50 19.80 15.33 9.88
CA SER A 50 21.25 15.53 9.86
C SER A 50 21.91 14.58 8.87
N ARG A 51 23.15 14.88 8.48
CA ARG A 51 23.93 14.02 7.59
C ARG A 51 24.22 12.66 8.22
N GLU A 52 24.52 12.64 9.52
CA GLU A 52 24.79 11.43 10.30
C GLU A 52 23.54 10.55 10.36
N THR A 53 22.37 11.18 10.52
CA THR A 53 21.08 10.47 10.50
C THR A 53 20.83 9.84 9.12
N LEU A 54 21.13 10.56 8.04
CA LEU A 54 21.00 10.02 6.67
C LEU A 54 21.91 8.82 6.43
N GLN A 55 23.18 8.89 6.87
CA GLN A 55 24.11 7.77 6.77
C GLN A 55 23.55 6.53 7.51
N LEU A 56 23.13 6.70 8.76
CA LEU A 56 22.59 5.62 9.59
C LEU A 56 21.33 4.99 8.98
N LEU A 57 20.38 5.83 8.51
CA LEU A 57 19.15 5.35 7.89
C LEU A 57 19.43 4.57 6.61
N PHE A 58 20.38 5.05 5.80
CA PHE A 58 20.80 4.36 4.59
C PHE A 58 21.46 3.02 4.89
N GLU A 59 22.44 2.98 5.79
CA GLU A 59 23.11 1.73 6.18
C GLU A 59 22.13 0.71 6.74
N LYS A 60 21.18 1.15 7.57
CA LYS A 60 20.11 0.29 8.09
C LYS A 60 19.24 -0.27 6.97
N ALA A 61 18.83 0.56 6.01
CA ALA A 61 18.01 0.11 4.87
C ALA A 61 18.80 -0.83 3.94
N TYR A 62 20.07 -0.53 3.70
CA TYR A 62 20.98 -1.33 2.90
C TYR A 62 21.22 -2.70 3.54
N PHE A 63 21.55 -2.74 4.83
CA PHE A 63 21.71 -3.98 5.58
C PHE A 63 20.41 -4.78 5.61
N ALA A 64 19.25 -4.14 5.83
CA ALA A 64 17.97 -4.84 5.82
C ALA A 64 17.73 -5.59 4.51
N ARG A 65 18.12 -4.99 3.38
CA ARG A 65 17.93 -5.54 2.03
C ARG A 65 19.01 -6.53 1.60
N PHE A 66 20.29 -6.26 1.90
CA PHE A 66 21.42 -7.00 1.35
C PHE A 66 22.21 -7.81 2.38
N LYS A 67 21.97 -7.60 3.68
CA LYS A 67 22.69 -8.27 4.80
C LYS A 67 24.20 -8.06 4.78
N VAL A 68 24.66 -6.93 4.25
CA VAL A 68 26.07 -6.55 4.18
C VAL A 68 26.25 -5.17 4.80
N GLU A 69 27.30 -5.02 5.60
CA GLU A 69 27.75 -3.75 6.18
C GLU A 69 28.99 -3.25 5.43
N LEU A 70 29.04 -1.94 5.15
CA LEU A 70 30.13 -1.29 4.41
C LEU A 70 30.56 -0.02 5.16
N PRO A 71 31.11 -0.13 6.38
CA PRO A 71 31.32 1.00 7.29
C PRO A 71 32.34 2.03 6.77
N GLU A 72 33.22 1.64 5.86
CA GLU A 72 34.23 2.54 5.27
C GLU A 72 33.70 3.38 4.11
N ILE A 73 32.53 3.03 3.56
CA ILE A 73 31.98 3.69 2.36
C ILE A 73 30.91 4.69 2.77
N ARG A 74 31.06 5.92 2.29
CA ARG A 74 30.08 6.98 2.56
C ARG A 74 28.82 6.79 1.72
N ALA A 75 27.67 7.05 2.32
CA ALA A 75 26.42 7.18 1.60
C ALA A 75 26.40 8.51 0.83
N ASN A 76 25.84 8.47 -0.37
CA ASN A 76 25.59 9.60 -1.24
C ASN A 76 24.09 9.80 -1.38
N LEU A 77 23.62 11.02 -1.13
CA LEU A 77 22.25 11.42 -1.38
C LEU A 77 22.10 11.82 -2.85
N VAL A 78 21.18 11.16 -3.56
CA VAL A 78 20.94 11.38 -4.99
C VAL A 78 19.72 12.27 -5.18
N ASN A 79 18.57 11.88 -4.63
CA ASN A 79 17.32 12.64 -4.75
C ASN A 79 16.61 12.80 -3.41
N LEU A 80 15.79 13.86 -3.32
CA LEU A 80 14.84 14.09 -2.22
C LEU A 80 13.42 14.01 -2.76
N ASN A 81 12.63 13.11 -2.19
CA ASN A 81 11.27 12.83 -2.61
C ASN A 81 10.28 13.23 -1.50
N THR A 82 9.10 13.68 -1.89
CA THR A 82 8.01 14.01 -0.95
C THR A 82 6.68 13.60 -1.56
N SER A 83 5.94 12.78 -0.84
CA SER A 83 4.58 12.39 -1.21
C SER A 83 3.60 13.10 -0.30
N VAL A 84 2.71 13.91 -0.87
CA VAL A 84 1.59 14.55 -0.17
C VAL A 84 0.32 13.82 -0.59
N THR A 85 -0.28 13.08 0.33
CA THR A 85 -1.42 12.20 0.07
C THR A 85 -2.67 12.74 0.76
N GLY A 86 -3.71 13.07 -0.01
CA GLY A 86 -5.05 13.30 0.52
C GLY A 86 -5.73 11.98 0.90
N VAL A 87 -5.97 11.77 2.18
CA VAL A 87 -6.65 10.58 2.70
C VAL A 87 -8.15 10.79 2.59
N ARG A 88 -8.82 9.91 1.84
CA ARG A 88 -10.29 9.91 1.73
C ARG A 88 -10.91 9.06 2.84
N PRO A 89 -12.18 9.31 3.20
CA PRO A 89 -12.92 8.43 4.09
C PRO A 89 -12.82 6.98 3.63
N GLN A 90 -12.62 6.07 4.58
CA GLN A 90 -12.62 4.65 4.28
C GLN A 90 -14.03 4.23 3.83
N ILE A 91 -14.10 3.46 2.75
CA ILE A 91 -15.36 2.84 2.33
C ILE A 91 -15.58 1.62 3.21
N ASP A 92 -16.74 1.58 3.87
CA ASP A 92 -17.19 0.40 4.60
C ASP A 92 -17.54 -0.72 3.61
N LEU A 93 -16.60 -1.66 3.45
CA LEU A 93 -16.73 -2.77 2.52
C LEU A 93 -17.89 -3.72 2.88
N SER A 94 -18.33 -3.72 4.14
CA SER A 94 -19.49 -4.51 4.55
C SER A 94 -20.78 -4.04 3.86
N ARG A 95 -20.82 -2.80 3.35
CA ARG A 95 -21.94 -2.24 2.60
C ARG A 95 -21.92 -2.59 1.11
N LEU A 96 -20.87 -3.24 0.61
CA LEU A 96 -20.82 -3.68 -0.79
C LEU A 96 -21.82 -4.81 -1.09
N ILE A 97 -22.18 -5.59 -0.07
CA ILE A 97 -23.25 -6.57 -0.11
C ILE A 97 -24.15 -6.26 1.08
N ASP A 98 -25.40 -5.87 0.81
CA ASP A 98 -26.37 -5.61 1.88
C ASP A 98 -26.49 -6.85 2.78
N PRO A 99 -26.14 -6.76 4.08
CA PRO A 99 -26.27 -7.89 5.00
C PRO A 99 -27.70 -8.44 5.07
N ALA A 100 -28.72 -7.60 4.86
CA ALA A 100 -30.12 -8.02 4.84
C ALA A 100 -30.46 -8.93 3.65
N GLY A 101 -29.65 -8.92 2.59
CA GLY A 101 -29.81 -9.78 1.41
C GLY A 101 -29.20 -11.17 1.55
N ARG A 102 -28.44 -11.43 2.63
CA ARG A 102 -27.84 -12.74 2.88
C ARG A 102 -28.88 -13.74 3.39
N ALA A 103 -28.75 -14.98 2.93
CA ALA A 103 -29.54 -16.08 3.43
C ALA A 103 -29.02 -16.56 4.79
N THR A 104 -29.88 -17.28 5.52
CA THR A 104 -29.51 -17.86 6.84
C THR A 104 -28.78 -19.18 6.66
N THR A 105 -29.03 -19.89 5.56
CA THR A 105 -28.45 -21.20 5.28
C THR A 105 -27.84 -21.26 3.88
N LEU A 106 -26.91 -22.20 3.68
CA LEU A 106 -26.27 -22.42 2.38
C LEU A 106 -27.28 -22.87 1.32
N ASP A 107 -28.28 -23.67 1.71
CA ASP A 107 -29.33 -24.16 0.82
C ASP A 107 -30.19 -23.03 0.25
N GLU A 108 -30.48 -22.00 1.04
CA GLU A 108 -31.21 -20.80 0.59
C GLU A 108 -30.40 -19.95 -0.41
N ALA A 109 -29.08 -20.09 -0.43
CA ALA A 109 -28.20 -19.46 -1.41
C ALA A 109 -28.04 -20.31 -2.69
N LEU A 110 -28.53 -21.56 -2.73
CA LEU A 110 -28.41 -22.44 -3.88
C LEU A 110 -29.27 -21.89 -5.03
N ARG A 111 -28.61 -21.57 -6.14
CA ARG A 111 -29.25 -21.06 -7.35
C ARG A 111 -29.65 -22.17 -8.30
N GLU A 112 -28.75 -23.13 -8.50
CA GLU A 112 -28.97 -24.30 -9.36
C GLU A 112 -27.95 -25.40 -9.03
N ILE A 113 -28.23 -26.62 -9.49
CA ILE A 113 -27.23 -27.70 -9.58
C ILE A 113 -27.04 -27.96 -11.07
N ARG A 114 -25.79 -27.95 -11.53
CA ARG A 114 -25.48 -28.20 -12.94
C ARG A 114 -24.32 -29.18 -13.10
N PRO A 115 -24.34 -30.03 -14.13
CA PRO A 115 -23.22 -30.91 -14.41
C PRO A 115 -22.01 -30.09 -14.85
N VAL A 116 -20.87 -30.30 -14.19
CA VAL A 116 -19.59 -29.69 -14.52
C VAL A 116 -18.53 -30.78 -14.66
N TRP A 117 -17.66 -30.65 -15.68
CA TRP A 117 -16.61 -31.63 -15.94
C TRP A 117 -15.38 -31.37 -15.07
N TYR A 118 -15.07 -32.32 -14.18
CA TYR A 118 -13.89 -32.31 -13.32
C TYR A 118 -13.09 -33.60 -13.53
N HIS A 119 -11.79 -33.49 -13.77
CA HIS A 119 -10.86 -34.63 -13.81
C HIS A 119 -11.34 -35.83 -14.65
N GLY A 120 -12.00 -35.59 -15.78
CA GLY A 120 -12.44 -36.67 -16.67
C GLY A 120 -13.81 -37.28 -16.34
N THR A 121 -14.58 -36.68 -15.43
CA THR A 121 -15.96 -37.08 -15.14
C THR A 121 -16.89 -35.87 -15.01
N TRP A 122 -18.17 -36.06 -15.33
CA TRP A 122 -19.21 -35.09 -15.01
C TRP A 122 -19.60 -35.25 -13.54
N LEU A 123 -19.68 -34.13 -12.81
CA LEU A 123 -20.17 -34.07 -11.44
C LEU A 123 -21.29 -33.04 -11.33
N ASP A 124 -22.38 -33.40 -10.64
CA ASP A 124 -23.44 -32.47 -10.28
C ASP A 124 -22.90 -31.48 -9.26
N THR A 125 -22.84 -30.21 -9.66
CA THR A 125 -22.12 -29.17 -8.90
C THR A 125 -23.09 -28.07 -8.50
N PRO A 126 -23.21 -27.75 -7.20
CA PRO A 126 -24.06 -26.67 -6.75
C PRO A 126 -23.47 -25.31 -7.14
N VAL A 127 -24.33 -24.43 -7.63
CA VAL A 127 -24.01 -23.03 -7.96
C VAL A 127 -24.79 -22.16 -7.00
N TYR A 128 -24.08 -21.34 -6.23
CA TYR A 128 -24.68 -20.45 -5.24
C TYR A 128 -24.74 -19.00 -5.73
N ALA A 129 -25.79 -18.28 -5.34
CA ALA A 129 -25.88 -16.83 -5.47
C ALA A 129 -24.96 -16.17 -4.43
N ARG A 130 -23.88 -15.52 -4.89
CA ARG A 130 -22.81 -15.00 -4.02
C ARG A 130 -23.33 -13.99 -2.99
N GLU A 131 -24.25 -13.14 -3.39
CA GLU A 131 -24.89 -12.13 -2.57
C GLU A 131 -25.74 -12.71 -1.43
N LYS A 132 -26.19 -13.97 -1.58
CA LYS A 132 -26.99 -14.69 -0.59
C LYS A 132 -26.17 -15.56 0.34
N LEU A 133 -24.87 -15.75 0.11
CA LEU A 133 -24.07 -16.65 0.95
C LEU A 133 -24.10 -16.22 2.43
N PRO A 134 -24.36 -17.14 3.36
CA PRO A 134 -24.15 -16.91 4.79
C PRO A 134 -22.73 -16.44 5.11
N LEU A 135 -22.52 -15.84 6.28
CA LEU A 135 -21.18 -15.36 6.70
C LEU A 135 -20.23 -16.50 7.09
N ASP A 136 -20.80 -17.65 7.46
CA ASP A 136 -20.13 -18.86 7.95
C ASP A 136 -20.11 -20.01 6.92
N ALA A 137 -20.50 -19.73 5.68
CA ALA A 137 -20.49 -20.67 4.56
C ALA A 137 -19.08 -21.08 4.10
#